data_AF-A0A7S1D4Z4-F1
#
_entry.id   AF-A0A7S1D4Z4-F1
#
_cell.length_a   1.000
_cell.length_b   1.000
_cell.length_c   1.000
_cell.angle_alpha   90.00
_cell.angle_beta   90.00
_cell.angle_gamma   90.00
#
_symmetry.space_group_name_H-M   'P 1'
#
loop_
_entity.id
_entity.type
_entity.pdbx_description
1 polymer ?
#
loop_
_entity_poly.entity_id
_entity_poly.type
_entity_poly.pdbx_seq_one_letter_code
_entity_poly.pdbx_strand_id
1 'polypeptide(L)'
;LGQNIKMIVGGSHAKKHDMYLRRYLKTGEARVMGKKRELPARRKDGSQIIVELSLSEVKTGRGNEKLFCGFIRDLTDKKRQEQTIERRERLVTGIINASFDALF
;
A
#
# COMPACT_ATOMS: atom_id res chain seq x y z
N LEU A 1 -4.81 11.78 18.09
CA LEU A 1 -4.48 10.34 18.18
C LEU A 1 -2.97 10.20 18.41
N GLY A 2 -2.52 9.94 19.64
CA GLY A 2 -1.10 9.78 20.00
C GLY A 2 -0.63 8.31 19.97
N GLN A 3 -1.12 7.53 19.01
CA GLN A 3 -0.85 6.09 18.92
C GLN A 3 0.19 5.78 17.85
N ASN A 4 0.93 4.68 18.03
CA ASN A 4 1.94 4.23 17.08
C ASN A 4 1.28 3.80 15.75
N ILE A 5 1.82 4.30 14.63
CA ILE A 5 1.30 4.11 13.28
C ILE A 5 1.23 2.63 12.84
N LYS A 6 1.91 1.71 13.56
CA LYS A 6 1.76 0.26 13.36
C LYS A 6 0.32 -0.23 13.47
N MET A 7 -0.59 0.55 14.06
CA MET A 7 -2.03 0.25 14.06
C MET A 7 -2.68 0.27 12.67
N ILE A 8 -2.12 1.05 11.74
CA ILE A 8 -2.64 1.19 10.37
C ILE A 8 -2.10 0.07 9.47
N VAL A 9 -0.83 -0.30 9.71
CA VAL A 9 -0.13 -1.32 8.95
C VAL A 9 -0.57 -2.70 9.46
N GLY A 10 -1.32 -3.46 8.67
CA GLY A 10 -1.87 -4.75 9.10
C GLY A 10 -0.83 -5.88 9.17
N GLY A 11 -1.22 -7.01 9.78
CA GLY A 11 -0.52 -8.30 9.64
C GLY A 11 0.92 -8.34 10.16
N SER A 12 1.81 -8.98 9.41
CA SER A 12 3.23 -9.20 9.77
C SER A 12 4.04 -7.90 9.82
N HIS A 13 3.62 -6.88 9.07
CA HIS A 13 4.27 -5.56 9.07
C HIS A 13 4.00 -4.79 10.36
N ALA A 14 2.81 -4.93 10.97
CA ALA A 14 2.52 -4.35 12.29
C ALA A 14 3.55 -4.80 13.34
N LYS A 15 3.87 -6.10 13.36
CA LYS A 15 4.81 -6.72 14.31
C LYS A 15 6.25 -6.26 14.07
N LYS A 16 6.63 -6.04 12.81
CA LYS A 16 7.99 -5.65 12.41
C LYS A 16 8.21 -4.14 12.36
N HIS A 17 7.15 -3.35 12.54
CA HIS A 17 7.20 -1.90 12.33
C HIS A 17 8.25 -1.20 13.20
N ASP A 18 8.28 -1.52 14.49
CA ASP A 18 9.23 -0.90 15.43
C ASP A 18 10.69 -1.24 15.08
N MET A 19 10.94 -2.42 14.49
CA MET A 19 12.26 -2.81 13.98
C MET A 19 12.66 -1.96 12.76
N TYR A 20 11.73 -1.67 11.84
CA TYR A 20 12.00 -0.81 10.69
C TYR A 20 12.42 0.59 11.13
N LEU A 21 11.70 1.15 12.12
CA LEU A 21 12.00 2.46 12.69
C LEU A 21 13.37 2.45 13.38
N ARG A 22 13.64 1.45 14.24
CA ARG A 22 14.92 1.34 14.96
C ARG A 22 16.11 1.20 14.00
N ARG A 23 15.96 0.40 12.94
CA ARG A 23 16.99 0.26 11.91
C ARG A 23 17.25 1.59 11.21
N TYR A 24 16.20 2.29 10.80
CA TYR A 24 16.32 3.60 10.17
C TYR A 24 17.00 4.64 11.07
N LEU A 25 16.60 4.71 12.34
CA LEU A 25 17.23 5.62 13.31
C LEU A 25 18.72 5.31 13.54
N LYS A 26 19.11 4.03 13.44
CA LYS A 26 20.51 3.60 13.60
C LYS A 26 21.36 3.79 12.34
N THR A 27 20.81 3.50 11.14
CA THR A 27 21.60 3.45 9.90
C THR A 27 21.38 4.63 8.96
N GLY A 28 20.32 5.42 9.15
CA GLY A 28 19.91 6.47 8.22
C GLY A 28 19.37 5.96 6.88
N GLU A 29 19.38 4.64 6.64
CA GLU A 29 18.97 4.06 5.36
C GLU A 29 17.45 4.04 5.18
N ALA A 30 16.93 5.01 4.43
CA ALA A 30 15.54 5.07 4.01
C ALA A 30 15.21 4.00 2.96
N ARG A 31 14.68 2.84 3.39
CA ARG A 31 14.15 1.82 2.45
C ARG A 31 12.72 2.10 1.95
N VAL A 32 11.97 2.90 2.72
CA VAL A 32 10.55 3.22 2.44
C VAL A 32 10.35 4.72 2.21
N MET A 33 11.23 5.59 2.71
CA MET A 33 11.08 7.03 2.51
C MET A 33 11.29 7.41 1.04
N GLY A 34 10.46 8.31 0.53
CA GLY A 34 10.54 8.80 -0.85
C GLY A 34 10.02 7.83 -1.92
N LYS A 35 9.52 6.63 -1.54
CA LYS A 35 8.91 5.67 -2.48
C LYS A 35 7.46 5.41 -2.10
N LYS A 36 6.60 5.36 -3.11
CA LYS A 36 5.21 4.89 -2.98
C LYS A 36 5.20 3.36 -2.91
N ARG A 37 4.41 2.80 -2.00
CA ARG A 37 4.20 1.34 -1.91
C ARG A 37 2.72 1.03 -1.75
N GLU A 38 2.23 0.08 -2.53
CA GLU A 38 0.93 -0.55 -2.27
C GLU A 38 1.10 -1.62 -1.19
N LEU A 39 0.28 -1.57 -0.14
CA LEU A 39 0.27 -2.60 0.90
C LEU A 39 -1.13 -2.83 1.48
N PRO A 40 -1.38 -4.00 2.09
CA PRO A 40 -2.59 -4.23 2.86
C PRO A 40 -2.62 -3.36 4.12
N ALA A 41 -3.70 -2.62 4.29
CA ALA A 41 -4.04 -1.90 5.51
C ALA A 41 -5.37 -2.40 6.08
N ARG A 42 -5.63 -2.07 7.34
CA ARG A 42 -6.86 -2.44 8.04
C ARG A 42 -7.62 -1.19 8.45
N ARG A 43 -8.89 -1.08 8.05
CA ARG A 43 -9.80 -0.03 8.52
C ARG A 43 -10.15 -0.22 9.99
N LYS A 44 -10.76 0.79 10.60
CA LYS A 44 -11.21 0.74 12.01
C LYS A 44 -12.22 -0.39 12.25
N ASP A 45 -13.05 -0.70 11.26
CA ASP A 45 -14.04 -1.78 11.30
C ASP A 45 -13.43 -3.19 11.12
N GLY A 46 -12.12 -3.29 10.89
CA GLY A 46 -11.41 -4.55 10.68
C GLY A 46 -11.30 -5.00 9.22
N SER A 47 -11.97 -4.34 8.28
CA SER A 47 -11.88 -4.67 6.85
C SER A 47 -10.47 -4.42 6.30
N GLN A 48 -10.03 -5.29 5.39
CA GLN A 48 -8.74 -5.15 4.71
C GLN A 48 -8.92 -4.38 3.40
N ILE A 49 -8.01 -3.43 3.17
CA ILE A 49 -7.94 -2.63 1.96
C ILE A 49 -6.52 -2.56 1.44
N ILE A 50 -6.37 -2.27 0.16
CA ILE A 50 -5.08 -1.91 -0.41
C ILE A 50 -4.94 -0.40 -0.36
N VAL A 51 -3.82 0.06 0.19
CA VAL A 51 -3.49 1.48 0.26
C VAL A 51 -2.14 1.75 -0.39
N GLU A 52 -2.00 2.91 -1.00
CA GLU A 52 -0.70 3.50 -1.33
C GLU A 52 -0.21 4.27 -0.10
N LEU A 53 0.96 3.89 0.43
CA LEU A 53 1.68 4.60 1.48
C LEU A 53 2.90 5.30 0.90
N SER A 54 3.09 6.55 1.29
CA SER A 54 4.37 7.27 1.13
C SER A 54 4.79 7.85 2.47
N LEU A 55 6.10 7.85 2.74
CA LEU A 55 6.70 8.39 3.95
C LEU A 55 7.83 9.37 3.59
N SER A 56 7.97 10.43 4.37
CA SER A 56 9.08 11.38 4.29
C SER A 56 9.59 11.76 5.68
N GLU A 57 10.89 12.02 5.77
CA GLU A 57 11.49 12.64 6.95
C GLU A 57 11.41 14.15 6.81
N VAL A 58 10.92 14.82 7.85
CA VAL A 58 10.91 16.28 7.98
C VAL A 58 11.98 16.66 8.99
N LYS A 59 12.99 17.39 8.53
CA LYS A 59 14.02 17.95 9.40
C LYS A 59 13.42 19.12 10.17
N THR A 60 13.51 19.08 11.49
CA THR A 60 13.12 20.20 12.34
C THR A 60 14.32 21.12 12.54
N GLY A 61 14.08 22.44 12.63
CA GLY A 61 15.16 23.42 12.88
C GLY A 61 15.69 23.43 14.32
N ARG A 62 15.16 22.58 15.21
CA ARG A 62 15.55 22.48 16.63
C ARG A 62 16.14 21.09 16.91
N GLY A 63 17.47 20.97 16.86
CA GLY A 63 18.21 19.81 17.37
C GLY A 63 18.08 18.52 16.53
N ASN A 64 18.24 17.37 17.21
CA ASN A 64 18.23 16.02 16.61
C ASN A 64 16.81 15.41 16.48
N GLU A 65 15.75 16.21 16.59
CA GLU A 65 14.38 15.71 16.47
C GLU A 65 14.02 15.40 15.02
N LYS A 66 13.74 14.11 14.76
CA LYS A 66 13.30 13.61 13.46
C LYS A 66 11.78 13.48 13.45
N LEU A 67 11.12 14.24 12.58
CA LEU A 67 9.70 14.06 12.31
C LEU A 67 9.51 13.20 11.06
N PHE A 68 8.47 12.37 11.07
CA PHE A 68 8.07 11.60 9.91
C PHE A 68 6.67 12.03 9.49
N CYS A 69 6.52 12.35 8.21
CA CYS A 69 5.24 12.60 7.59
C CYS A 69 4.87 11.40 6.71
N GLY A 70 3.61 10.99 6.75
CA GLY A 70 3.11 9.88 5.96
C GLY A 70 1.79 10.21 5.29
N PHE A 71 1.64 9.82 4.03
CA PHE A 71 0.40 9.92 3.29
C PHE A 71 -0.11 8.53 2.96
N ILE A 72 -1.42 8.32 3.15
CA ILE A 72 -2.10 7.07 2.86
C ILE A 72 -3.24 7.38 1.91
N ARG A 73 -3.28 6.69 0.77
CA ARG A 73 -4.37 6.78 -0.20
C ARG A 73 -5.03 5.41 -0.33
N ASP A 74 -6.33 5.36 -0.09
CA ASP A 74 -7.14 4.16 -0.34
C ASP A 74 -7.19 3.89 -1.86
N LEU A 75 -6.86 2.67 -2.28
CA LEU A 75 -6.89 2.24 -3.69
C LEU A 75 -8.08 1.35 -4.01
N THR A 76 -9.04 1.17 -3.10
CA THR A 76 -10.19 0.27 -3.26
C THR A 76 -10.92 0.51 -4.58
N ASP A 77 -11.30 1.77 -4.88
CA ASP A 77 -12.07 2.08 -6.08
C ASP A 77 -11.24 1.92 -7.36
N LYS A 78 -9.96 2.30 -7.31
CA LYS A 78 -9.01 2.09 -8.42
C LYS A 78 -8.90 0.60 -8.75
N LYS A 79 -8.71 -0.25 -7.75
CA LYS A 79 -8.60 -1.71 -7.93
C LYS A 79 -9.89 -2.33 -8.46
N ARG A 80 -11.06 -1.84 -8.02
CA ARG A 80 -12.37 -2.29 -8.53
C ARG A 80 -12.54 -1.97 -10.02
N GLN A 81 -12.11 -0.79 -10.44
CA GLN A 81 -12.14 -0.40 -11.85
C GLN A 81 -11.19 -1.26 -12.69
N GLU A 82 -9.95 -1.44 -12.24
CA GLU A 82 -8.96 -2.33 -12.89
C GLU A 82 -9.52 -3.75 -13.07
N GLN A 83 -10.08 -4.35 -12.02
CA GLN A 83 -10.68 -5.69 -12.08
C GLN A 83 -11.89 -5.77 -13.03
N THR A 84 -12.69 -4.72 -13.12
CA THR A 84 -13.84 -4.67 -14.02
C THR A 84 -13.38 -4.66 -15.48
N ILE A 85 -12.32 -3.90 -15.79
CA ILE A 85 -11.72 -3.86 -17.13
C ILE A 85 -11.14 -5.24 -17.48
N GLU A 86 -10.31 -5.81 -16.62
CA GLU A 86 -9.72 -7.15 -16.83
C GLU A 86 -10.77 -8.24 -17.04
N ARG A 87 -11.91 -8.15 -16.35
CA ARG A 87 -13.00 -9.11 -16.50
C ARG A 87 -13.70 -8.95 -17.84
N ARG A 88 -13.91 -7.71 -18.31
CA ARG A 88 -14.49 -7.44 -19.63
C ARG A 88 -13.58 -7.95 -20.75
N GLU A 89 -12.28 -7.68 -20.68
CA GLU A 89 -11.31 -8.15 -21.67
C GLU A 89 -11.29 -9.68 -21.74
N ARG A 90 -11.24 -10.38 -20.60
CA ARG A 90 -11.31 -11.85 -20.56
C ARG A 90 -12.57 -12.41 -21.20
N LEU A 91 -13.72 -11.77 -20.99
CA LEU A 91 -14.97 -12.20 -21.62
C LEU A 91 -14.93 -12.02 -23.13
N VAL A 92 -14.42 -10.89 -23.62
CA VAL A 92 -14.27 -10.63 -25.06
C VAL A 92 -13.36 -11.66 -25.72
N THR A 93 -12.17 -11.91 -25.15
CA THR A 93 -11.23 -12.91 -25.68
C THR A 93 -11.82 -14.33 -25.64
N GLY A 94 -12.52 -14.68 -24.56
CA GLY A 94 -13.17 -15.99 -24.43
C GLY A 94 -14.25 -16.24 -25.49
N ILE A 95 -15.08 -15.24 -25.79
CA ILE A 95 -16.11 -15.33 -26.84
C ILE A 95 -15.46 -15.51 -28.21
N ILE A 96 -14.41 -14.74 -28.53
CA ILE A 96 -13.72 -14.85 -29.82
C ILE A 96 -13.16 -16.26 -30.01
N ASN A 97 -12.44 -16.78 -29.02
CA ASN A 97 -11.83 -18.11 -29.13
C ASN A 97 -12.89 -19.21 -29.28
N ALA A 98 -13.95 -19.18 -28.47
CA ALA A 98 -15.03 -20.16 -28.57
C ALA A 98 -15.79 -20.08 -29.91
N SER A 99 -15.88 -18.90 -30.52
CA SER A 99 -16.52 -18.71 -31.82
C SER A 99 -15.65 -19.25 -32.97
N PHE A 100 -14.33 -19.14 -32.86
CA PHE A 100 -13.38 -19.71 -33.81
C PHE A 100 -13.31 -21.24 -33.70
N ASP A 101 -13.34 -21.80 -32.49
CA ASP A 101 -13.37 -23.26 -32.26
C ASP A 101 -14.66 -23.93 -32.79
N ALA A 102 -15.75 -23.17 -32.97
CA ALA A 102 -16.98 -23.67 -33.54
C ALA A 102 -17.01 -23.63 -35.08
N LEU A 103 -16.04 -22.96 -35.71
CA LEU A 103 -15.94 -22.76 -37.17
C LEU A 103 -14.93 -23.71 -37.85
N PHE A 104 -14.15 -24.47 -37.08
CA PHE A 104 -13.22 -25.49 -37.56
C PHE A 104 -13.47 -26.83 -36.85
#